data_AF-A0A5N5SMT7-F1
#
_entry.id   AF-A0A5N5SMT7-F1
#
_cell.length_a   1.000
_cell.length_b   1.000
_cell.length_c   1.000
_cell.angle_alpha   90.00
_cell.angle_beta   90.00
_cell.angle_gamma   90.00
#
_symmetry.space_group_name_H-M   'P 1'
#
loop_
_entity.id
_entity.type
_entity.pdbx_description
1 polymer ?
#
loop_
_entity_poly.entity_id
_entity_poly.type
_entity_poly.pdbx_seq_one_letter_code
_entity_poly.pdbx_strand_id
1 'polypeptide(L)'
;MQVPSNCGKYGGGFRGGSSLSSIPLKEDMKSKDTIIELDCGHIAMTYTALASLVILGDDLSRVDRDGIQNHIRLLQCEDGSFYSSVGGSENDMRFVYCASTICYILQDFSALNIEPAVKYIQKSISFEGGLGQGPFQESHGGPTFCGIASLYLMGKLEALNHLQKEKLVRWLLLRQNTEEGGFNGRPNKPADTCYTYWVGATLKLLNAFQFVDKKLLVNFVLSTQDPITGGLGKYIGVNPDGMHTYLGLSGLSLIENNSLDFELNPVEPSLNISKRAFKHLRDLHEKWKQC
;
A
#
# COMPACT_ATOMS: atom_id res chain seq x y z
N MET A 1 -17.08 1.76 6.31
CA MET A 1 -16.06 1.75 7.39
C MET A 1 -16.63 2.28 8.69
N GLN A 2 -16.18 1.77 9.84
CA GLN A 2 -16.58 2.26 11.16
C GLN A 2 -15.35 2.73 11.98
N VAL A 3 -15.56 3.67 12.91
CA VAL A 3 -14.51 4.30 13.74
C VAL A 3 -14.61 3.78 15.19
N PRO A 4 -13.48 3.36 15.83
CA PRO A 4 -13.40 2.91 17.23
C PRO A 4 -14.17 3.81 18.22
N SER A 5 -14.79 3.23 19.26
CA SER A 5 -15.42 4.00 20.35
C SER A 5 -14.37 4.63 21.27
N ASN A 6 -13.16 4.09 21.29
CA ASN A 6 -12.10 4.42 22.25
C ASN A 6 -11.08 5.45 21.73
N CYS A 7 -11.47 6.36 20.82
CA CYS A 7 -10.57 7.34 20.19
C CYS A 7 -9.66 8.12 21.17
N GLY A 8 -9.96 8.18 22.47
CA GLY A 8 -9.16 8.86 23.49
C GLY A 8 -8.02 8.07 24.15
N LYS A 9 -8.13 6.74 24.38
CA LYS A 9 -7.15 5.99 25.20
C LYS A 9 -6.05 5.29 24.38
N TYR A 10 -6.39 4.79 23.18
CA TYR A 10 -5.47 3.99 22.34
C TYR A 10 -5.26 4.59 20.94
N GLY A 11 -5.67 5.85 20.74
CA GLY A 11 -5.70 6.46 19.41
C GLY A 11 -6.88 5.98 18.56
N GLY A 12 -7.20 6.77 17.53
CA GLY A 12 -8.32 6.58 16.61
C GLY A 12 -7.99 5.63 15.46
N GLY A 13 -8.63 5.82 14.30
CA GLY A 13 -8.44 5.00 13.10
C GLY A 13 -9.73 4.33 12.63
N PHE A 14 -9.60 3.27 11.84
CA PHE A 14 -10.74 2.55 11.29
C PHE A 14 -10.67 1.06 11.61
N ARG A 15 -11.85 0.45 11.77
CA ARG A 15 -12.05 -1.00 11.91
C ARG A 15 -12.12 -1.66 10.54
N GLY A 16 -11.75 -2.95 10.47
CA GLY A 16 -11.90 -3.78 9.27
C GLY A 16 -13.35 -4.23 9.00
N GLY A 17 -14.19 -4.26 10.03
CA GLY A 17 -15.60 -4.65 9.93
C GLY A 17 -16.35 -4.33 11.22
N SER A 18 -17.62 -4.77 11.28
CA SER A 18 -18.52 -4.57 12.43
C SER A 18 -18.67 -5.85 13.28
N SER A 19 -17.68 -6.74 13.25
CA SER A 19 -17.73 -8.04 13.96
C SER A 19 -17.74 -7.90 15.48
N LEU A 20 -17.29 -6.76 16.03
CA LEU A 20 -17.54 -6.38 17.41
C LEU A 20 -19.00 -5.90 17.51
N SER A 21 -19.91 -6.86 17.64
CA SER A 21 -21.37 -6.74 17.51
C SER A 21 -22.07 -5.90 18.61
N SER A 22 -21.32 -5.30 19.52
CA SER A 22 -21.85 -4.45 20.59
C SER A 22 -21.86 -2.95 20.25
N ILE A 23 -21.55 -2.57 19.01
CA ILE A 23 -21.48 -1.16 18.58
C ILE A 23 -22.68 -0.86 17.68
N PRO A 24 -23.69 -0.11 18.16
CA PRO A 24 -24.80 0.32 17.32
C PRO A 24 -24.29 1.08 16.10
N LEU A 25 -24.93 0.91 14.95
CA LEU A 25 -24.74 1.83 13.83
C LEU A 25 -25.06 3.24 14.34
N LYS A 26 -24.25 4.24 13.93
CA LYS A 26 -24.25 5.61 14.48
C LYS A 26 -25.62 6.27 14.64
N GLU A 27 -26.64 5.81 13.91
CA GLU A 27 -28.02 6.30 14.01
C GLU A 27 -28.66 6.06 15.39
N ASP A 28 -28.17 5.08 16.17
CA ASP A 28 -28.68 4.79 17.52
C ASP A 28 -27.81 5.33 18.68
N MET A 29 -26.69 6.02 18.37
CA MET A 29 -25.76 6.50 19.40
C MET A 29 -26.21 7.83 20.03
N LYS A 30 -27.15 7.75 20.98
CA LYS A 30 -27.42 8.83 21.97
C LYS A 30 -26.48 8.81 23.19
N SER A 31 -25.65 7.79 23.38
CA SER A 31 -24.69 7.71 24.50
C SER A 31 -23.25 7.68 24.00
N LYS A 32 -22.47 8.71 24.36
CA LYS A 32 -21.03 8.84 24.05
C LYS A 32 -20.13 7.92 24.91
N ASP A 33 -20.69 7.06 25.76
CA ASP A 33 -19.98 6.55 26.94
C ASP A 33 -19.72 5.03 26.99
N THR A 34 -19.99 4.26 25.93
CA THR A 34 -19.64 2.82 25.93
C THR A 34 -18.22 2.61 25.41
N ILE A 35 -17.25 2.63 26.33
CA ILE A 35 -15.85 2.26 26.06
C ILE A 35 -15.76 0.73 26.00
N ILE A 36 -15.47 0.16 24.83
CA ILE A 36 -15.22 -1.28 24.67
C ILE A 36 -13.72 -1.49 24.69
N GLU A 37 -13.17 -2.03 25.78
CA GLU A 37 -11.72 -2.08 26.04
C GLU A 37 -10.85 -2.61 24.88
N LEU A 38 -11.35 -3.59 24.12
CA LEU A 38 -10.65 -4.21 22.99
C LEU A 38 -10.89 -3.54 21.63
N ASP A 39 -11.74 -2.52 21.58
CA ASP A 39 -12.07 -1.83 20.33
C ASP A 39 -10.99 -0.82 19.95
N CYS A 40 -10.21 -1.16 18.93
CA CYS A 40 -9.14 -0.33 18.39
C CYS A 40 -9.13 -0.33 16.85
N GLY A 41 -8.45 0.66 16.28
CA GLY A 41 -8.22 0.70 14.84
C GLY A 41 -7.20 -0.34 14.40
N HIS A 42 -7.18 -0.64 13.11
CA HIS A 42 -6.10 -1.40 12.48
C HIS A 42 -5.44 -0.53 11.41
N ILE A 43 -4.11 -0.48 11.36
CA ILE A 43 -3.38 0.47 10.50
C ILE A 43 -3.68 0.24 9.01
N ALA A 44 -3.71 -1.01 8.55
CA ALA A 44 -4.07 -1.31 7.17
C ALA A 44 -5.52 -0.90 6.84
N MET A 45 -6.44 -1.02 7.80
CA MET A 45 -7.84 -0.61 7.62
C MET A 45 -7.98 0.91 7.63
N THR A 46 -7.16 1.60 8.42
CA THR A 46 -7.08 3.06 8.43
C THR A 46 -6.58 3.58 7.09
N TYR A 47 -5.53 2.98 6.54
CA TYR A 47 -5.04 3.27 5.20
C TYR A 47 -6.14 3.07 4.15
N THR A 48 -6.71 1.87 4.04
CA THR A 48 -7.70 1.56 2.98
C THR A 48 -8.98 2.38 3.15
N ALA A 49 -9.35 2.72 4.38
CA ALA A 49 -10.48 3.60 4.65
C ALA A 49 -10.28 5.00 4.10
N LEU A 50 -9.13 5.61 4.41
CA LEU A 50 -8.78 6.95 3.92
C LEU A 50 -8.67 6.96 2.39
N ALA A 51 -8.01 5.96 1.81
CA ALA A 51 -7.92 5.82 0.36
C ALA A 51 -9.31 5.70 -0.29
N SER A 52 -10.21 4.91 0.29
CA SER A 52 -11.58 4.74 -0.20
C SER A 52 -12.39 6.04 -0.10
N LEU A 53 -12.28 6.77 1.01
CA LEU A 53 -12.94 8.08 1.16
C LEU A 53 -12.47 9.09 0.09
N VAL A 54 -11.15 9.13 -0.16
CA VAL A 54 -10.56 9.95 -1.23
C VAL A 54 -11.07 9.53 -2.61
N ILE A 55 -11.12 8.23 -2.90
CA ILE A 55 -11.66 7.70 -4.17
C ILE A 55 -13.12 8.11 -4.39
N LEU A 56 -13.91 8.13 -3.31
CA LEU A 56 -15.32 8.51 -3.29
C LEU A 56 -15.55 10.03 -3.30
N GLY A 57 -14.50 10.84 -3.21
CA GLY A 57 -14.59 12.31 -3.26
C GLY A 57 -14.93 12.99 -1.93
N ASP A 58 -14.86 12.27 -0.80
CA ASP A 58 -15.03 12.85 0.54
C ASP A 58 -13.87 13.84 0.82
N ASP A 59 -14.14 14.86 1.65
CA ASP A 59 -13.19 15.93 1.99
C ASP A 59 -12.34 15.62 3.24
N LEU A 60 -12.59 14.47 3.87
CA LEU A 60 -11.97 14.01 5.11
C LEU A 60 -12.21 14.94 6.31
N SER A 61 -13.20 15.84 6.26
CA SER A 61 -13.53 16.78 7.34
C SER A 61 -14.02 16.07 8.60
N ARG A 62 -14.63 14.89 8.46
CA ARG A 62 -15.16 14.07 9.55
C ARG A 62 -14.14 13.07 10.11
N VAL A 63 -12.93 13.04 9.56
CA VAL A 63 -11.86 12.15 10.01
C VAL A 63 -11.22 12.75 11.24
N ASP A 64 -11.16 11.97 12.33
CA ASP A 64 -10.43 12.31 13.54
C ASP A 64 -8.92 12.19 13.30
N ARG A 65 -8.32 13.28 12.80
CA ARG A 65 -6.89 13.32 12.44
C ARG A 65 -6.01 13.13 13.66
N ASP A 66 -6.30 13.81 14.75
CA ASP A 66 -5.50 13.76 15.97
C ASP A 66 -5.52 12.35 16.57
N GLY A 67 -6.69 11.70 16.58
CA GLY A 67 -6.82 10.31 16.97
C GLY A 67 -5.96 9.38 16.10
N ILE A 68 -6.00 9.55 14.78
CA ILE A 68 -5.17 8.76 13.84
C ILE A 68 -3.68 9.02 14.07
N GLN A 69 -3.25 10.28 14.24
CA GLN A 69 -1.86 10.63 14.52
C GLN A 69 -1.37 10.01 15.84
N ASN A 70 -2.21 10.00 16.88
CA ASN A 70 -1.89 9.33 18.12
C ASN A 70 -1.75 7.81 17.94
N HIS A 71 -2.63 7.20 17.13
CA HIS A 71 -2.55 5.78 16.82
C HIS A 71 -1.25 5.44 16.08
N ILE A 72 -0.85 6.22 15.07
CA ILE A 72 0.43 6.02 14.37
C ILE A 72 1.61 6.05 15.34
N ARG A 73 1.65 7.02 16.27
CA ARG A 73 2.71 7.10 17.30
C ARG A 73 2.80 5.84 18.15
N LEU A 74 1.66 5.32 18.59
CA LEU A 74 1.59 4.14 19.46
C LEU A 74 1.99 2.84 18.74
N LEU A 75 1.85 2.77 17.42
CA LEU A 75 2.17 1.58 16.65
C LEU A 75 3.64 1.47 16.26
N GLN A 76 4.40 2.57 16.27
CA GLN A 76 5.78 2.54 15.84
C GLN A 76 6.69 1.85 16.86
N CYS A 77 7.43 0.84 16.40
CA CYS A 77 8.42 0.12 17.18
C CYS A 77 9.74 0.91 17.27
N GLU A 78 10.58 0.57 18.26
CA GLU A 78 11.91 1.19 18.42
C GLU A 78 12.83 0.99 17.20
N ASP A 79 12.68 -0.14 16.50
CA ASP A 79 13.47 -0.45 15.30
C ASP A 79 13.03 0.33 14.06
N GLY A 80 11.91 1.07 14.13
CA GLY A 80 11.32 1.86 13.06
C GLY A 80 10.18 1.19 12.30
N SER A 81 9.91 -0.10 12.55
CA SER A 81 8.74 -0.81 12.01
C SER A 81 7.46 -0.44 12.75
N PHE A 82 6.33 -1.05 12.39
CA PHE A 82 5.03 -0.75 12.98
C PHE A 82 4.27 -2.03 13.30
N TYR A 83 3.54 -2.05 14.41
CA TYR A 83 2.46 -3.02 14.65
C TYR A 83 1.20 -2.66 13.85
N SER A 84 0.27 -3.60 13.74
CA SER A 84 -1.00 -3.43 13.04
C SER A 84 -2.08 -2.80 13.91
N SER A 85 -2.02 -3.02 15.22
CA SER A 85 -2.95 -2.50 16.24
C SER A 85 -2.27 -2.38 17.60
N VAL A 86 -2.84 -1.57 18.49
CA VAL A 86 -2.26 -1.28 19.82
C VAL A 86 -2.25 -2.51 20.75
N GLY A 87 -3.10 -3.50 20.48
CA GLY A 87 -3.10 -4.78 21.22
C GLY A 87 -1.86 -5.65 20.97
N GLY A 88 -0.98 -5.25 20.06
CA GLY A 88 0.18 -6.03 19.61
C GLY A 88 -0.16 -6.94 18.44
N SER A 89 0.82 -7.14 17.56
CA SER A 89 0.75 -8.02 16.39
C SER A 89 2.16 -8.38 15.92
N GLU A 90 2.30 -8.94 14.73
CA GLU A 90 3.55 -8.89 13.99
C GLU A 90 3.88 -7.45 13.56
N ASN A 91 5.16 -7.17 13.30
CA ASN A 91 5.66 -5.89 12.81
C ASN A 91 6.57 -6.08 11.60
N ASP A 92 6.27 -5.42 10.49
CA ASP A 92 7.05 -5.54 9.25
C ASP A 92 6.79 -4.38 8.26
N MET A 93 7.43 -4.48 7.09
CA MET A 93 7.39 -3.50 6.02
C MET A 93 5.97 -3.13 5.54
N ARG A 94 4.99 -4.02 5.68
CA ARG A 94 3.60 -3.74 5.26
C ARG A 94 3.02 -2.59 6.07
N PHE A 95 3.30 -2.55 7.36
CA PHE A 95 2.78 -1.54 8.27
C PHE A 95 3.58 -0.23 8.20
N VAL A 96 4.85 -0.28 7.81
CA VAL A 96 5.62 0.93 7.43
C VAL A 96 4.97 1.64 6.24
N TYR A 97 4.54 0.89 5.22
CA TYR A 97 3.80 1.45 4.08
C TYR A 97 2.44 2.01 4.46
N CYS A 98 1.69 1.30 5.31
CA CYS A 98 0.40 1.79 5.80
C CYS A 98 0.57 3.12 6.57
N ALA A 99 1.54 3.20 7.49
CA ALA A 99 1.84 4.41 8.25
C ALA A 99 2.22 5.58 7.32
N SER A 100 3.16 5.34 6.40
CA SER A 100 3.63 6.34 5.44
C SER A 100 2.49 6.88 4.57
N THR A 101 1.59 6.00 4.13
CA THR A 101 0.44 6.37 3.31
C THR A 101 -0.59 7.19 4.09
N ILE A 102 -0.89 6.78 5.32
CA ILE A 102 -1.81 7.53 6.20
C ILE A 102 -1.27 8.95 6.43
N CYS A 103 0.00 9.08 6.82
CA CYS A 103 0.64 10.37 7.01
C CYS A 103 0.62 11.23 5.73
N TYR A 104 0.87 10.62 4.57
CA TYR A 104 0.83 11.32 3.29
C TYR A 104 -0.59 11.83 2.96
N ILE A 105 -1.61 10.99 3.10
CA ILE A 105 -3.02 11.36 2.83
C ILE A 105 -3.46 12.51 3.74
N LEU A 106 -3.07 12.47 5.02
CA LEU A 106 -3.43 13.50 5.99
C LEU A 106 -2.53 14.74 5.95
N GLN A 107 -1.45 14.74 5.15
CA GLN A 107 -0.39 15.76 5.11
C GLN A 107 0.26 16.04 6.46
N ASP A 108 0.41 15.00 7.27
CA ASP A 108 1.01 15.14 8.60
C ASP A 108 1.85 13.90 8.94
N PHE A 109 3.17 14.10 8.93
CA PHE A 109 4.19 13.13 9.29
C PHE A 109 4.70 13.33 10.73
N SER A 110 4.13 14.24 11.52
CA SER A 110 4.61 14.54 12.88
C SER A 110 4.49 13.35 13.85
N ALA A 111 3.57 12.42 13.59
CA ALA A 111 3.47 11.18 14.36
C ALA A 111 4.48 10.10 13.99
N LEU A 112 5.07 10.16 12.80
CA LEU A 112 5.95 9.14 12.28
C LEU A 112 7.40 9.56 12.53
N ASN A 113 8.15 8.79 13.32
CA ASN A 113 9.59 8.97 13.41
C ASN A 113 10.24 8.48 12.11
N ILE A 114 10.51 9.42 11.20
CA ILE A 114 10.98 9.12 9.84
C ILE A 114 12.35 8.44 9.87
N GLU A 115 13.28 8.94 10.69
CA GLU A 115 14.66 8.44 10.71
C GLU A 115 14.76 6.95 11.11
N PRO A 116 14.10 6.47 12.19
CA PRO A 116 14.00 5.04 12.46
C PRO A 116 13.37 4.25 11.32
N ALA A 117 12.26 4.71 10.73
CA ALA A 117 11.59 4.01 9.63
C ALA A 117 12.50 3.89 8.40
N VAL A 118 13.21 4.95 8.02
CA VAL A 118 14.20 4.94 6.93
C VAL A 118 15.32 3.95 7.23
N LYS A 119 15.84 3.91 8.46
CA LYS A 119 16.86 2.93 8.88
C LYS A 119 16.35 1.50 8.82
N TYR A 120 15.10 1.25 9.22
CA TYR A 120 14.46 -0.07 9.10
C TYR A 120 14.40 -0.53 7.65
N ILE A 121 13.98 0.36 6.73
CA ILE A 121 13.93 0.10 5.29
C ILE A 121 15.33 -0.22 4.74
N GLN A 122 16.34 0.60 5.07
CA GLN A 122 17.71 0.37 4.62
C GLN A 122 18.29 -0.96 5.12
N LYS A 123 18.05 -1.31 6.40
CA LYS A 123 18.49 -2.59 6.98
C LYS A 123 17.79 -3.81 6.39
N SER A 124 16.62 -3.61 5.78
CA SER A 124 15.83 -4.68 5.15
C SER A 124 16.27 -4.98 3.71
N ILE A 125 17.19 -4.21 3.14
CA ILE A 125 17.80 -4.50 1.84
C ILE A 125 18.70 -5.73 1.99
N SER A 126 18.35 -6.79 1.27
CA SER A 126 19.11 -8.05 1.26
C SER A 126 20.37 -7.95 0.39
N PHE A 127 21.22 -8.98 0.46
CA PHE A 127 22.38 -9.11 -0.42
C PHE A 127 22.01 -9.20 -1.91
N GLU A 128 20.77 -9.58 -2.23
CA GLU A 128 20.27 -9.72 -3.61
C GLU A 128 19.87 -8.38 -4.23
N GLY A 129 19.67 -7.34 -3.41
CA GLY A 129 19.26 -6.00 -3.82
C GLY A 129 17.79 -5.67 -3.55
N GLY A 130 16.89 -6.66 -3.48
CA GLY A 130 15.51 -6.48 -3.04
C GLY A 130 15.38 -6.38 -1.51
N LEU A 131 14.22 -5.94 -1.02
CA LEU A 131 13.93 -5.82 0.42
C LEU A 131 13.14 -7.03 0.92
N GLY A 132 13.46 -7.49 2.13
CA GLY A 132 12.66 -8.46 2.88
C GLY A 132 11.57 -7.80 3.73
N GLN A 133 10.73 -8.62 4.38
CA GLN A 133 9.70 -8.13 5.33
C GLN A 133 10.31 -7.31 6.48
N GLY A 134 11.54 -7.65 6.86
CA GLY A 134 12.37 -6.90 7.80
C GLY A 134 13.85 -7.24 7.61
N PRO A 135 14.74 -6.72 8.46
CA PRO A 135 16.16 -6.99 8.41
C PRO A 135 16.48 -8.49 8.40
N PHE A 136 17.46 -8.88 7.57
CA PHE A 136 17.95 -10.25 7.42
C PHE A 136 16.96 -11.27 6.84
N GLN A 137 15.79 -10.86 6.36
CA GLN A 137 14.81 -11.74 5.72
C GLN A 137 15.00 -11.82 4.20
N GLU A 138 14.44 -12.88 3.59
CA GLU A 138 14.46 -13.10 2.14
C GLU A 138 13.82 -11.93 1.38
N SER A 139 14.45 -11.51 0.28
CA SER A 139 13.94 -10.44 -0.56
C SER A 139 12.62 -10.83 -1.23
N HIS A 140 11.68 -9.89 -1.27
CA HIS A 140 10.35 -10.16 -1.77
C HIS A 140 9.70 -8.91 -2.38
N GLY A 141 8.94 -9.08 -3.47
CA GLY A 141 8.38 -8.00 -4.28
C GLY A 141 7.41 -7.11 -3.50
N GLY A 142 6.59 -7.71 -2.63
CA GLY A 142 5.67 -6.98 -1.75
C GLY A 142 6.38 -6.04 -0.76
N PRO A 143 7.26 -6.53 0.12
CA PRO A 143 8.07 -5.68 1.01
C PRO A 143 8.96 -4.69 0.26
N THR A 144 9.49 -5.09 -0.90
CA THR A 144 10.24 -4.19 -1.78
C THR A 144 9.38 -3.00 -2.21
N PHE A 145 8.16 -3.23 -2.70
CA PHE A 145 7.22 -2.14 -2.96
C PHE A 145 6.96 -1.31 -1.70
N CYS A 146 6.63 -1.96 -0.58
CA CYS A 146 6.26 -1.27 0.64
C CYS A 146 7.36 -0.33 1.12
N GLY A 147 8.62 -0.78 1.15
CA GLY A 147 9.75 0.05 1.55
C GLY A 147 10.04 1.20 0.58
N ILE A 148 10.03 0.93 -0.73
CA ILE A 148 10.34 1.96 -1.73
C ILE A 148 9.24 3.01 -1.85
N ALA A 149 7.98 2.58 -1.86
CA ALA A 149 6.84 3.50 -1.83
C ALA A 149 6.83 4.33 -0.55
N SER A 150 7.17 3.74 0.61
CA SER A 150 7.31 4.49 1.87
C SER A 150 8.38 5.58 1.77
N LEU A 151 9.59 5.25 1.28
CA LEU A 151 10.65 6.25 1.06
C LEU A 151 10.21 7.34 0.08
N TYR A 152 9.48 6.98 -0.98
CA TYR A 152 8.95 7.94 -1.94
C TYR A 152 7.95 8.91 -1.27
N LEU A 153 6.97 8.38 -0.53
CA LEU A 153 5.94 9.17 0.16
C LEU A 153 6.54 10.09 1.25
N MET A 154 7.59 9.65 1.94
CA MET A 154 8.34 10.45 2.91
C MET A 154 9.29 11.47 2.29
N GLY A 155 9.49 11.47 0.95
CA GLY A 155 10.49 12.31 0.28
C GLY A 155 11.94 11.91 0.62
N LYS A 156 12.17 10.63 0.91
CA LYS A 156 13.45 10.07 1.38
C LYS A 156 14.01 9.00 0.44
N LEU A 157 13.61 8.99 -0.83
CA LEU A 157 14.14 8.02 -1.81
C LEU A 157 15.67 8.14 -2.00
N GLU A 158 16.23 9.33 -1.79
CA GLU A 158 17.69 9.58 -1.79
C GLU A 158 18.45 8.98 -0.60
N ALA A 159 17.75 8.40 0.38
CA ALA A 159 18.39 7.58 1.39
C ALA A 159 19.02 6.30 0.80
N LEU A 160 18.63 5.90 -0.41
CA LEU A 160 19.29 4.84 -1.16
C LEU A 160 20.37 5.43 -2.06
N ASN A 161 21.61 4.98 -1.89
CA ASN A 161 22.69 5.39 -2.76
C ASN A 161 22.55 4.79 -4.17
N HIS A 162 23.34 5.30 -5.12
CA HIS A 162 23.29 4.86 -6.52
C HIS A 162 23.43 3.35 -6.69
N LEU A 163 24.42 2.74 -6.03
CA LEU A 163 24.67 1.29 -6.13
C LEU A 163 23.51 0.46 -5.56
N GLN A 164 22.87 0.92 -4.48
CA GLN A 164 21.68 0.27 -3.92
C GLN A 164 20.51 0.35 -4.92
N LYS A 165 20.28 1.52 -5.53
CA LYS A 165 19.24 1.72 -6.54
C LYS A 165 19.48 0.82 -7.76
N GLU A 166 20.72 0.72 -8.26
CA GLU A 166 21.07 -0.16 -9.39
C GLU A 166 20.82 -1.64 -9.09
N LYS A 167 21.30 -2.13 -7.94
CA LYS A 167 21.08 -3.52 -7.52
C LYS A 167 19.60 -3.84 -7.36
N LEU A 168 18.84 -2.91 -6.80
CA LEU A 168 17.40 -3.03 -6.64
C LEU A 168 16.67 -3.08 -7.99
N VAL A 169 16.98 -2.17 -8.92
CA VAL A 169 16.41 -2.18 -10.27
C VAL A 169 16.73 -3.49 -10.98
N ARG A 170 17.98 -3.96 -10.92
CA ARG A 170 18.37 -5.27 -11.45
C ARG A 170 17.54 -6.40 -10.83
N TRP A 171 17.39 -6.42 -9.51
CA TRP A 171 16.63 -7.45 -8.80
C TRP A 171 15.15 -7.48 -9.23
N LEU A 172 14.54 -6.29 -9.39
CA LEU A 172 13.16 -6.11 -9.85
C LEU A 172 12.96 -6.56 -11.29
N LEU A 173 13.86 -6.20 -12.21
CA LEU A 173 13.78 -6.62 -13.61
C LEU A 173 13.91 -8.15 -13.75
N LEU A 174 14.74 -8.78 -12.91
CA LEU A 174 14.85 -10.25 -12.84
C LEU A 174 13.62 -10.95 -12.23
N ARG A 175 12.59 -10.22 -11.81
CA ARG A 175 11.30 -10.80 -11.43
C ARG A 175 10.46 -11.17 -12.65
N GLN A 176 10.68 -10.55 -13.81
CA GLN A 176 9.91 -10.84 -15.01
C GLN A 176 10.36 -12.17 -15.60
N ASN A 177 9.45 -13.13 -15.73
CA ASN A 177 9.72 -14.38 -16.44
C ASN A 177 9.82 -14.09 -17.94
N THR A 178 10.88 -14.56 -18.60
CA THR A 178 11.12 -14.35 -20.03
C THR A 178 10.25 -15.23 -20.94
N GLU A 179 9.69 -16.32 -20.41
CA GLU A 179 8.79 -17.22 -21.15
C GLU A 179 7.32 -16.82 -20.94
N GLU A 180 6.89 -16.71 -19.69
CA GLU A 180 5.50 -16.42 -19.34
C GLU A 180 5.16 -14.92 -19.33
N GLY A 181 6.15 -14.04 -19.15
CA GLY A 181 5.98 -12.58 -19.13
C GLY A 181 5.59 -11.97 -17.79
N GLY A 182 4.95 -12.75 -16.91
CA GLY A 182 4.52 -12.31 -15.59
C GLY A 182 5.68 -12.09 -14.60
N PHE A 183 5.42 -11.28 -13.57
CA PHE A 183 6.36 -11.10 -12.47
C PHE A 183 6.15 -12.14 -11.37
N ASN A 184 7.23 -12.67 -10.81
CA ASN A 184 7.20 -13.40 -9.55
C ASN A 184 7.58 -12.50 -8.36
N GLY A 185 7.21 -12.93 -7.15
CA GLY A 185 7.53 -12.19 -5.93
C GLY A 185 8.96 -12.35 -5.44
N ARG A 186 9.63 -13.44 -5.79
CA ARG A 186 10.96 -13.82 -5.29
C ARG A 186 11.59 -14.91 -6.17
N PRO A 187 12.92 -15.10 -6.15
CA PRO A 187 13.61 -16.02 -7.06
C PRO A 187 13.05 -17.44 -7.01
N ASN A 188 13.02 -18.09 -8.18
CA ASN A 188 12.56 -19.48 -8.35
C ASN A 188 11.12 -19.74 -7.90
N LYS A 189 10.25 -18.71 -7.92
CA LYS A 189 8.80 -18.85 -7.73
C LYS A 189 8.06 -18.56 -9.04
N PRO A 190 6.89 -19.17 -9.25
CA PRO A 190 6.06 -18.88 -10.42
C PRO A 190 5.62 -17.42 -10.42
N ALA A 191 5.31 -16.91 -11.61
CA ALA A 191 4.69 -15.61 -11.76
C ALA A 191 3.31 -15.59 -11.09
N ASP A 192 2.89 -14.39 -10.67
CA ASP A 192 1.62 -14.16 -10.00
C ASP A 192 1.11 -12.77 -10.37
N THR A 193 -0.15 -12.70 -10.82
CA THR A 193 -0.81 -11.48 -11.32
C THR A 193 -0.63 -10.26 -10.42
N CYS A 194 -0.59 -10.42 -9.09
CA CYS A 194 -0.49 -9.27 -8.19
C CYS A 194 0.87 -8.56 -8.28
N TYR A 195 1.94 -9.25 -8.69
CA TYR A 195 3.27 -8.63 -8.85
C TYR A 195 3.38 -7.73 -10.07
N THR A 196 2.44 -7.80 -11.01
CA THR A 196 2.26 -6.78 -12.06
C THR A 196 2.19 -5.38 -11.44
N TYR A 197 1.48 -5.23 -10.31
CA TYR A 197 1.51 -3.99 -9.55
C TYR A 197 2.71 -3.90 -8.62
N TRP A 198 2.95 -4.88 -7.74
CA TRP A 198 4.00 -4.72 -6.71
C TRP A 198 5.38 -4.44 -7.31
N VAL A 199 5.81 -5.23 -8.30
CA VAL A 199 7.09 -5.03 -8.98
C VAL A 199 7.01 -3.86 -9.96
N GLY A 200 5.96 -3.79 -10.76
CA GLY A 200 5.78 -2.75 -11.78
C GLY A 200 5.73 -1.33 -11.19
N ALA A 201 4.96 -1.12 -10.12
CA ALA A 201 4.85 0.17 -9.46
C ALA A 201 6.18 0.58 -8.83
N THR A 202 6.91 -0.37 -8.23
CA THR A 202 8.26 -0.10 -7.72
C THR A 202 9.21 0.34 -8.84
N LEU A 203 9.20 -0.36 -9.98
CA LEU A 203 9.98 0.04 -11.16
C LEU A 203 9.55 1.42 -11.68
N LYS A 204 8.26 1.79 -11.61
CA LYS A 204 7.81 3.15 -11.95
C LYS A 204 8.35 4.20 -11.00
N LEU A 205 8.30 3.98 -9.70
CA LEU A 205 8.85 4.89 -8.70
C LEU A 205 10.37 5.09 -8.85
N LEU A 206 11.08 4.09 -9.38
CA LEU A 206 12.50 4.14 -9.67
C LEU A 206 12.85 4.61 -11.09
N ASN A 207 11.87 5.06 -11.88
CA ASN A 207 12.05 5.45 -13.29
C ASN A 207 12.74 4.36 -14.16
N ALA A 208 12.39 3.09 -13.92
CA ALA A 208 12.96 1.92 -14.58
C ALA A 208 11.93 1.01 -15.28
N PHE A 209 10.64 1.36 -15.24
CA PHE A 209 9.58 0.54 -15.86
C PHE A 209 9.69 0.45 -17.39
N GLN A 210 10.38 1.37 -18.05
CA GLN A 210 10.63 1.34 -19.49
C GLN A 210 11.41 0.11 -19.95
N PHE A 211 12.11 -0.59 -19.04
CA PHE A 211 12.86 -1.80 -19.35
C PHE A 211 12.03 -3.10 -19.25
N VAL A 212 10.76 -3.00 -18.88
CA VAL A 212 9.83 -4.16 -18.79
C VAL A 212 9.37 -4.56 -20.18
N ASP A 213 9.30 -5.87 -20.45
CA ASP A 213 8.60 -6.38 -21.63
C ASP A 213 7.08 -6.27 -21.40
N LYS A 214 6.52 -5.15 -21.85
CA LYS A 214 5.10 -4.82 -21.68
C LYS A 214 4.19 -5.81 -22.39
N LYS A 215 4.60 -6.31 -23.57
CA LYS A 215 3.76 -7.19 -24.39
C LYS A 215 3.58 -8.54 -23.71
N LEU A 216 4.68 -9.13 -23.24
CA LEU A 216 4.62 -10.38 -22.49
C LEU A 216 3.85 -10.22 -21.18
N LEU A 217 4.04 -9.10 -20.47
CA LEU A 217 3.30 -8.82 -19.24
C LEU A 217 1.79 -8.72 -19.47
N VAL A 218 1.35 -8.01 -20.52
CA VAL A 218 -0.08 -7.90 -20.89
C VAL A 218 -0.65 -9.29 -21.19
N ASN A 219 0.04 -10.07 -22.02
CA ASN A 219 -0.39 -11.43 -22.36
C ASN A 219 -0.53 -12.32 -21.12
N PHE A 220 0.43 -12.25 -20.19
CA PHE A 220 0.35 -12.96 -18.92
C PHE A 220 -0.90 -12.58 -18.13
N VAL A 221 -1.11 -11.29 -17.88
CA VAL A 221 -2.24 -10.83 -17.05
C VAL A 221 -3.58 -11.19 -17.69
N LEU A 222 -3.73 -11.03 -19.01
CA LEU A 222 -4.97 -11.41 -19.70
C LEU A 222 -5.20 -12.93 -19.67
N SER A 223 -4.13 -13.75 -19.64
CA SER A 223 -4.27 -15.20 -19.51
C SER A 223 -4.82 -15.64 -18.15
N THR A 224 -4.76 -14.80 -17.12
CA THR A 224 -5.31 -15.09 -15.79
C THR A 224 -6.75 -14.59 -15.61
N GLN A 225 -7.36 -14.03 -16.67
CA GLN A 225 -8.75 -13.61 -16.65
C GLN A 225 -9.70 -14.80 -16.65
N ASP A 226 -10.69 -14.76 -15.77
CA ASP A 226 -11.80 -15.71 -15.80
C ASP A 226 -12.83 -15.26 -16.87
N PRO A 227 -13.03 -16.04 -17.94
CA PRO A 227 -13.91 -15.63 -19.04
C PRO A 227 -15.41 -15.78 -18.70
N ILE A 228 -15.76 -16.46 -17.61
CA ILE A 228 -17.15 -16.75 -17.22
C ILE A 228 -17.61 -15.74 -16.17
N THR A 229 -16.85 -15.59 -15.10
CA THR A 229 -17.22 -14.78 -13.94
C THR A 229 -16.59 -13.38 -13.97
N GLY A 230 -15.60 -13.16 -14.83
CA GLY A 230 -14.81 -11.93 -14.86
C GLY A 230 -13.81 -11.85 -13.71
N GLY A 231 -12.96 -10.82 -13.75
CA GLY A 231 -11.86 -10.67 -12.80
C GLY A 231 -10.63 -11.49 -13.18
N LEU A 232 -9.58 -11.35 -12.37
CA LEU A 232 -8.26 -11.96 -12.59
C LEU A 232 -7.92 -12.87 -11.42
N GLY A 233 -7.44 -14.08 -11.74
CA GLY A 233 -6.84 -15.01 -10.79
C GLY A 233 -5.35 -14.77 -10.59
N LYS A 234 -4.76 -15.55 -9.69
CA LYS A 234 -3.32 -15.52 -9.41
C LYS A 234 -2.46 -16.00 -10.60
N TYR A 235 -2.88 -17.09 -11.22
CA TYR A 235 -2.33 -17.71 -12.42
C TYR A 235 -3.45 -18.38 -13.21
N ILE A 236 -3.15 -18.89 -14.40
CA ILE A 236 -4.12 -19.52 -15.31
C ILE A 236 -4.83 -20.67 -14.58
N GLY A 237 -6.17 -20.70 -14.67
CA GLY A 237 -7.00 -21.78 -14.11
C GLY A 237 -7.26 -21.68 -12.60
N VAL A 238 -6.94 -20.55 -11.96
CA VAL A 238 -7.33 -20.26 -10.57
C VAL A 238 -8.50 -19.28 -10.57
N ASN A 239 -9.43 -19.49 -9.64
CA ASN A 239 -10.57 -18.59 -9.44
C ASN A 239 -10.11 -17.13 -9.23
N PRO A 240 -10.83 -16.17 -9.82
CA PRO A 240 -10.53 -14.76 -9.64
C PRO A 240 -10.88 -14.30 -8.23
N ASP A 241 -10.19 -13.27 -7.76
CA ASP A 241 -10.52 -12.59 -6.51
C ASP A 241 -10.31 -11.08 -6.61
N GLY A 242 -10.83 -10.34 -5.63
CA GLY A 242 -10.77 -8.88 -5.63
C GLY A 242 -9.35 -8.32 -5.58
N MET A 243 -8.40 -9.01 -4.95
CA MET A 243 -7.02 -8.55 -4.83
C MET A 243 -6.29 -8.68 -6.16
N HIS A 244 -6.30 -9.86 -6.78
CA HIS A 244 -5.61 -10.10 -8.05
C HIS A 244 -6.27 -9.34 -9.19
N THR A 245 -7.60 -9.22 -9.19
CA THR A 245 -8.32 -8.36 -10.15
C THR A 245 -7.84 -6.90 -10.03
N TYR A 246 -7.84 -6.36 -8.81
CA TYR A 246 -7.45 -4.98 -8.60
C TYR A 246 -5.98 -4.72 -8.94
N LEU A 247 -5.06 -5.54 -8.43
CA LEU A 247 -3.62 -5.35 -8.63
C LEU A 247 -3.19 -5.70 -10.06
N GLY A 248 -3.84 -6.65 -10.72
CA GLY A 248 -3.61 -6.91 -12.15
C GLY A 248 -3.96 -5.70 -13.00
N LEU A 249 -5.16 -5.14 -12.81
CA LEU A 249 -5.60 -3.93 -13.53
C LEU A 249 -4.76 -2.69 -13.17
N SER A 250 -4.48 -2.45 -11.88
CA SER A 250 -3.59 -1.36 -11.47
C SER A 250 -2.20 -1.50 -12.08
N GLY A 251 -1.64 -2.72 -12.13
CA GLY A 251 -0.35 -2.99 -12.75
C GLY A 251 -0.35 -2.73 -14.25
N LEU A 252 -1.39 -3.16 -14.97
CA LEU A 252 -1.56 -2.85 -16.40
C LEU A 252 -1.69 -1.34 -16.65
N SER A 253 -2.34 -0.59 -15.77
CA SER A 253 -2.48 0.87 -15.91
C SER A 253 -1.16 1.66 -15.76
N LEU A 254 -0.06 1.00 -15.39
CA LEU A 254 1.29 1.58 -15.42
C LEU A 254 1.85 1.65 -16.85
N ILE A 255 1.28 0.89 -17.78
CA ILE A 255 1.54 0.93 -19.21
C ILE A 255 0.73 2.09 -19.82
N GLU A 256 1.33 2.83 -20.75
CA GLU A 256 0.61 3.89 -21.47
C GLU A 256 -0.51 3.30 -22.33
N ASN A 257 -1.71 3.91 -22.29
CA ASN A 257 -2.90 3.38 -22.99
C ASN A 257 -2.71 3.20 -24.50
N ASN A 258 -1.82 3.97 -25.14
CA ASN A 258 -1.47 3.79 -26.56
C ASN A 258 -0.79 2.44 -26.86
N SER A 259 -0.38 1.71 -25.83
CA SER A 259 0.30 0.41 -25.90
C SER A 259 -0.61 -0.75 -25.46
N LEU A 260 -1.89 -0.48 -25.18
CA LEU A 260 -2.90 -1.46 -24.78
C LEU A 260 -4.06 -1.44 -25.79
N ASP A 261 -4.70 -2.59 -25.98
CA ASP A 261 -5.90 -2.71 -26.83
C ASP A 261 -7.19 -2.22 -26.12
N PHE A 262 -7.06 -1.74 -24.88
CA PHE A 262 -8.13 -1.25 -24.04
C PHE A 262 -7.63 -0.10 -23.16
N GLU A 263 -8.57 0.74 -22.69
CA GLU A 263 -8.23 1.89 -21.85
C GLU A 263 -8.36 1.57 -20.36
N LEU A 264 -7.33 1.91 -19.60
CA LEU A 264 -7.39 1.95 -18.14
C LEU A 264 -7.14 3.37 -17.65
N ASN A 265 -7.81 3.74 -16.55
CA ASN A 265 -7.47 4.96 -15.84
C ASN A 265 -6.06 4.80 -15.24
N PRO A 266 -5.15 5.77 -15.44
CA PRO A 266 -3.80 5.66 -14.92
C PRO A 266 -3.79 5.63 -13.39
N VAL A 267 -2.94 4.78 -12.81
CA VAL A 267 -2.73 4.69 -11.36
C VAL A 267 -1.63 5.64 -10.89
N GLU A 268 -1.77 6.13 -9.66
CA GLU A 268 -0.69 6.74 -8.88
C GLU A 268 0.08 5.61 -8.16
N PRO A 269 1.30 5.25 -8.61
CA PRO A 269 2.01 4.06 -8.16
C PRO A 269 2.40 4.08 -6.67
N SER A 270 2.55 5.25 -6.06
CA SER A 270 2.94 5.34 -4.65
C SER A 270 1.79 5.06 -3.68
N LEU A 271 0.53 5.25 -4.10
CA LEU A 271 -0.65 5.19 -3.24
C LEU A 271 -1.64 4.10 -3.63
N ASN A 272 -1.45 3.46 -4.79
CA ASN A 272 -2.39 2.49 -5.36
C ASN A 272 -3.82 3.05 -5.42
N ILE A 273 -3.97 4.23 -6.03
CA ILE A 273 -5.27 4.85 -6.34
C ILE A 273 -5.20 5.44 -7.76
N SER A 274 -6.34 5.63 -8.43
CA SER A 274 -6.33 6.31 -9.73
C SER A 274 -5.74 7.73 -9.65
N LYS A 275 -5.10 8.22 -10.71
CA LYS A 275 -4.63 9.61 -10.79
C LYS A 275 -5.76 10.63 -10.64
N ARG A 276 -7.01 10.26 -10.98
CA ARG A 276 -8.20 11.08 -10.69
C ARG A 276 -8.39 11.27 -9.19
N ALA A 277 -8.39 10.18 -8.42
CA ALA A 277 -8.50 10.22 -6.96
C ALA A 277 -7.29 10.93 -6.33
N PHE A 278 -6.09 10.71 -6.88
CA PHE A 278 -4.90 11.44 -6.45
C PHE A 278 -5.01 12.94 -6.69
N LYS A 279 -5.54 13.37 -7.84
CA LYS A 279 -5.81 14.80 -8.09
C LYS A 279 -6.76 15.37 -7.04
N HIS A 280 -7.86 14.69 -6.73
CA HIS A 280 -8.77 15.11 -5.64
C HIS A 280 -8.03 15.27 -4.31
N LEU A 281 -7.17 14.31 -3.95
CA LEU A 281 -6.34 14.39 -2.75
C LEU A 281 -5.42 15.63 -2.76
N ARG A 282 -4.79 15.93 -3.91
CA ARG A 282 -3.93 17.11 -4.06
C ARG A 282 -4.72 18.41 -3.92
N ASP A 283 -5.90 18.49 -4.52
CA ASP A 283 -6.79 19.65 -4.38
C ASP A 283 -7.21 19.85 -2.91
N LEU A 284 -7.43 18.78 -2.14
CA LEU A 284 -7.68 18.86 -0.69
C LEU A 284 -6.46 19.37 0.08
N HIS A 285 -5.26 18.88 -0.24
CA HIS A 285 -4.01 19.33 0.39
C HIS A 285 -3.76 20.83 0.18
N GLU A 286 -4.07 21.34 -1.01
CA GLU A 286 -3.97 22.78 -1.30
C GLU A 286 -4.97 23.60 -0.50
N LYS A 287 -6.21 23.13 -0.35
CA LYS A 287 -7.23 23.78 0.49
C LYS A 287 -6.80 23.85 1.95
N TRP A 288 -6.24 22.77 2.51
CA TRP A 288 -5.82 22.76 3.92
C TRP A 288 -4.66 23.72 4.22
N LYS A 289 -3.83 24.05 3.22
CA LYS A 289 -2.75 25.04 3.39
C LYS A 289 -3.26 26.48 3.44
N GLN A 290 -4.49 26.73 2.98
CA GLN A 290 -5.11 28.05 2.95
C GLN A 290 -5.96 28.34 4.20
N CYS A 291 -6.15 27.33 5.06
CA CYS A 291 -6.85 27.44 6.35
C CYS A 291 -5.83 27.54 7.49
#